data_AF-A0A965L5N6-F1
#
_entry.id   AF-A0A965L5N6-F1
#
_cell.length_a   1.000
_cell.length_b   1.000
_cell.length_c   1.000
_cell.angle_alpha   90.00
_cell.angle_beta   90.00
_cell.angle_gamma   90.00
#
_symmetry.space_group_name_H-M   'P 1'
#
loop_
_entity.id
_entity.type
_entity.pdbx_description
1 polymer ?
#
loop_
_entity_poly.entity_id
_entity_poly.type
_entity_poly.pdbx_seq_one_letter_code
_entity_poly.pdbx_strand_id
1 'polypeptide(L)'
;MNHLNIAIVNIRNELGWQNTNEPYAKYVVDDFQNSHITGNISSQVSNPGIKVNPAYVGNFSNAPIVINPTDFVDYEHTDGFNFAAVELDHYATLWRAGKTNMQLDWINGVGIGVVVPRSDVRLFTVGQNNFWNLAGAGASIKSGLRLNLTKLLFFETTLKGGYTDLWDVHTTGRSVDKASQFIWFGEWFWVLGFNFGGGK
;
A
#
# COMPACT_ATOMS: atom_id res chain seq x y z
N MET A 1 -3.72 -34.12 6.41
CA MET A 1 -3.81 -32.70 6.83
C MET A 1 -2.82 -31.95 5.95
N ASN A 2 -3.31 -31.42 4.82
CA ASN A 2 -2.44 -30.84 3.80
C ASN A 2 -2.26 -29.36 4.12
N HIS A 3 -1.11 -29.03 4.70
CA HIS A 3 -0.69 -27.65 4.88
C HIS A 3 -0.50 -27.01 3.51
N LEU A 4 -1.35 -26.04 3.20
CA LEU A 4 -1.30 -25.21 2.00
C LEU A 4 -0.12 -24.24 2.18
N ASN A 5 1.05 -24.58 1.64
CA ASN A 5 2.20 -23.69 1.59
C ASN A 5 2.17 -22.95 0.26
N ILE A 6 1.41 -21.85 0.19
CA ILE A 6 1.59 -20.87 -0.88
C ILE A 6 2.84 -20.08 -0.51
N ALA A 7 3.91 -20.29 -1.28
CA ALA A 7 5.16 -19.58 -1.11
C ALA A 7 4.93 -18.09 -1.37
N ILE A 8 5.22 -17.29 -0.34
CA ILE A 8 5.36 -15.85 -0.39
C ILE A 8 6.39 -15.54 -1.48
N VAL A 9 5.93 -15.01 -2.62
CA VAL A 9 6.84 -14.36 -3.56
C VAL A 9 7.19 -13.03 -2.93
N ASN A 10 8.34 -12.98 -2.28
CA ASN A 10 8.91 -11.75 -1.73
C ASN A 10 9.42 -10.93 -2.93
N ILE A 11 8.52 -10.19 -3.58
CA ILE A 11 8.91 -9.19 -4.58
C ILE A 11 9.55 -8.04 -3.79
N ARG A 12 10.85 -7.90 -3.99
CA ARG A 12 11.74 -7.01 -3.25
C ARG A 12 11.26 -5.56 -3.39
N ASN A 13 10.81 -4.98 -2.27
CA ASN A 13 10.68 -3.57 -1.91
C ASN A 13 10.68 -2.54 -3.04
N GLU A 14 9.53 -1.94 -3.31
CA GLU A 14 9.45 -0.67 -4.02
C GLU A 14 8.68 0.34 -3.17
N LEU A 15 9.34 1.48 -2.95
CA LEU A 15 8.74 2.68 -2.36
C LEU A 15 7.52 3.06 -3.21
N GLY A 16 6.32 2.89 -2.67
CA GLY A 16 5.15 3.54 -3.24
C GLY A 16 5.34 5.05 -3.11
N TRP A 17 5.63 5.72 -4.22
CA TRP A 17 5.73 7.18 -4.28
C TRP A 17 4.43 7.74 -4.89
N GLN A 18 3.67 8.48 -4.08
CA GLN A 18 2.49 9.18 -4.57
C GLN A 18 2.92 10.41 -5.37
N ASN A 19 2.77 10.35 -6.69
CA ASN A 19 2.89 11.51 -7.57
C ASN A 19 1.48 12.09 -7.82
N THR A 20 1.36 13.42 -7.76
CA THR A 20 0.13 14.21 -7.55
C THR A 20 -0.98 14.15 -8.63
N ASN A 21 -0.87 13.25 -9.60
CA ASN A 21 -1.81 13.17 -10.74
C ASN A 21 -2.91 12.13 -10.57
N GLU A 22 -2.79 11.19 -9.63
CA GLU A 22 -3.79 10.16 -9.35
C GLU A 22 -4.37 10.36 -7.94
N PRO A 23 -5.70 10.20 -7.75
CA PRO A 23 -6.34 10.41 -6.44
C PRO A 23 -6.01 9.32 -5.41
N TYR A 24 -5.25 8.28 -5.78
CA TYR A 24 -4.89 7.16 -4.91
C TYR A 24 -3.48 6.63 -5.22
N ALA A 25 -2.85 6.03 -4.21
CA ALA A 25 -1.56 5.35 -4.37
C ALA A 25 -1.76 4.03 -5.13
N LYS A 26 -1.05 3.83 -6.23
CA LYS A 26 -1.11 2.63 -7.07
C LYS A 26 0.14 1.77 -6.86
N TYR A 27 -0.02 0.46 -6.84
CA TYR A 27 1.09 -0.49 -6.83
C TYR A 27 0.86 -1.53 -7.94
N VAL A 28 1.85 -1.68 -8.81
CA VAL A 28 1.83 -2.60 -9.96
C VAL A 28 3.16 -3.34 -9.94
N VAL A 29 3.12 -4.65 -10.11
CA VAL A 29 4.36 -5.42 -10.29
C VAL A 29 4.88 -5.18 -11.70
N ASP A 30 6.18 -4.92 -11.83
CA ASP A 30 6.81 -4.79 -13.13
C ASP A 30 6.81 -6.12 -13.89
N ASP A 31 6.16 -6.12 -15.04
CA ASP A 31 6.09 -7.27 -15.94
C ASP A 31 7.48 -7.62 -16.51
N PHE A 32 7.72 -8.91 -16.65
CA PHE A 32 8.95 -9.50 -17.18
C PHE A 32 10.22 -9.15 -16.39
N GLN A 33 10.10 -8.61 -15.17
CA GLN A 33 11.25 -8.34 -14.34
C GLN A 33 11.94 -9.64 -13.89
N ASN A 34 13.27 -9.59 -13.79
CA ASN A 34 14.06 -10.65 -13.18
C ASN A 34 14.03 -10.51 -11.66
N SER A 35 13.56 -11.54 -10.99
CA SER A 35 13.46 -11.60 -9.53
C SER A 35 14.06 -12.90 -9.00
N HIS A 36 13.93 -13.12 -7.69
CA HIS A 36 14.31 -14.36 -7.04
C HIS A 36 13.12 -14.95 -6.29
N ILE A 37 12.98 -16.27 -6.35
CA ILE A 37 11.92 -17.02 -5.67
C ILE A 37 12.52 -18.02 -4.68
N THR A 38 11.84 -18.19 -3.55
CA THR A 38 12.13 -19.23 -2.57
C THR A 38 10.82 -19.91 -2.18
N GLY A 39 10.82 -21.23 -2.08
CA GLY A 39 9.64 -22.00 -1.69
C GLY A 39 9.39 -23.21 -2.60
N ASN A 40 8.19 -23.77 -2.53
CA ASN A 40 7.77 -24.89 -3.37
C ASN A 40 6.58 -24.48 -4.23
N ILE A 41 6.59 -24.90 -5.48
CA ILE A 41 5.44 -24.86 -6.38
C ILE A 41 5.12 -26.31 -6.77
N SER A 42 3.94 -26.77 -6.40
CA SER A 42 3.42 -28.10 -6.76
C SER A 42 2.78 -28.08 -8.16
N SER A 43 2.65 -29.25 -8.80
CA SER A 43 2.02 -29.38 -10.12
C SER A 43 0.52 -29.05 -10.14
N GLN A 44 -0.11 -29.07 -8.97
CA GLN A 44 -1.48 -28.64 -8.74
C GLN A 44 -1.55 -27.86 -7.42
N VAL A 45 -2.13 -26.66 -7.45
CA VAL A 45 -2.28 -25.76 -6.30
C VAL A 45 -3.75 -25.43 -6.07
N SER A 46 -4.12 -24.88 -4.90
CA SER A 46 -5.51 -24.54 -4.54
C SER A 46 -6.46 -25.75 -4.45
N ASN A 47 -7.71 -25.50 -4.03
CA ASN A 47 -8.82 -26.43 -4.07
C ASN A 47 -10.12 -25.68 -4.50
N PRO A 48 -10.77 -26.02 -5.63
CA PRO A 48 -10.48 -27.10 -6.57
C PRO A 48 -9.17 -26.93 -7.35
N GLY A 49 -8.34 -27.95 -7.48
CA GLY A 49 -6.95 -27.70 -7.87
C GLY A 49 -6.74 -27.08 -9.27
N ILE A 50 -5.86 -26.09 -9.32
CA ILE A 50 -5.37 -25.35 -10.48
C ILE A 50 -4.10 -26.04 -10.97
N LYS A 51 -4.04 -26.40 -12.25
CA LYS A 51 -2.83 -26.96 -12.86
C LYS A 51 -1.80 -25.86 -13.08
N VAL A 52 -0.57 -26.13 -12.68
CA VAL A 52 0.56 -25.20 -12.86
C VAL A 52 1.33 -25.58 -14.13
N ASN A 53 1.82 -24.58 -14.87
CA ASN A 53 2.76 -24.81 -15.97
C ASN A 53 3.98 -25.58 -15.42
N PRO A 54 4.33 -26.77 -15.97
CA PRO A 54 5.45 -27.57 -15.48
C PRO A 54 6.79 -26.83 -15.38
N ALA A 55 6.98 -25.75 -16.15
CA ALA A 55 8.17 -24.90 -16.08
C ALA A 55 8.36 -24.22 -14.71
N TYR A 56 7.28 -24.03 -13.93
CA TYR A 56 7.33 -23.41 -12.60
C TYR A 56 7.32 -24.42 -11.45
N VAL A 57 7.14 -25.72 -11.73
CA VAL A 57 7.02 -26.73 -10.67
C VAL A 57 8.41 -27.07 -10.13
N GLY A 58 8.60 -26.93 -8.81
CA GLY A 58 9.89 -27.19 -8.21
C GLY A 58 10.04 -26.70 -6.78
N ASN A 59 11.21 -27.00 -6.22
CA ASN A 59 11.70 -26.41 -4.98
C ASN A 59 12.75 -25.36 -5.33
N PHE A 60 12.55 -24.15 -4.83
CA PHE A 60 13.38 -23.00 -5.11
C PHE A 60 14.02 -22.50 -3.82
N SER A 61 15.30 -22.18 -3.90
CA SER A 61 16.05 -21.54 -2.82
C SER A 61 16.80 -20.37 -3.43
N ASN A 62 16.24 -19.16 -3.25
CA ASN A 62 16.73 -17.93 -3.86
C ASN A 62 17.10 -18.13 -5.35
N ALA A 63 16.21 -18.76 -6.11
CA ALA A 63 16.45 -19.09 -7.51
C ALA A 63 15.96 -17.95 -8.41
N PRO A 64 16.63 -17.66 -9.53
CA PRO A 64 16.17 -16.64 -10.47
C PRO A 64 14.82 -17.03 -11.08
N ILE A 65 13.92 -16.07 -11.25
CA ILE A 65 12.64 -16.24 -11.93
C ILE A 65 12.28 -14.96 -12.70
N VAL A 66 11.54 -15.11 -13.79
CA VAL A 66 10.94 -13.99 -14.53
C VAL A 66 9.49 -13.86 -14.08
N ILE A 67 9.06 -12.65 -13.71
CA ILE A 67 7.66 -12.35 -13.42
C ILE A 67 6.90 -12.29 -14.75
N ASN A 68 6.39 -13.42 -15.21
CA ASN A 68 5.62 -13.48 -16.45
C ASN A 68 4.12 -13.25 -16.15
N PRO A 69 3.51 -12.14 -16.61
CA PRO A 69 2.09 -11.87 -16.41
C PRO A 69 1.18 -12.85 -17.17
N THR A 70 1.71 -13.52 -18.19
CA THR A 70 0.92 -14.38 -19.08
C THR A 70 0.58 -15.73 -18.43
N ASP A 71 1.49 -16.30 -17.63
CA ASP A 71 1.34 -17.65 -17.09
C ASP A 71 1.91 -17.88 -15.68
N PHE A 72 2.57 -16.87 -15.09
CA PHE A 72 3.08 -16.93 -13.72
C PHE A 72 2.28 -16.05 -12.77
N VAL A 73 2.55 -14.75 -12.73
CA VAL A 73 1.89 -13.80 -11.82
C VAL A 73 1.68 -12.45 -12.51
N ASP A 74 0.46 -11.95 -12.41
CA ASP A 74 0.03 -10.62 -12.78
C ASP A 74 -0.62 -10.01 -11.53
N TYR A 75 -0.17 -8.82 -11.12
CA TYR A 75 -0.50 -8.25 -9.83
C TYR A 75 -0.57 -6.73 -9.87
N GLU A 76 -1.75 -6.21 -9.57
CA GLU A 76 -2.02 -4.78 -9.53
C GLU A 76 -3.03 -4.42 -8.43
N HIS A 77 -2.75 -3.38 -7.66
CA HIS A 77 -3.76 -2.69 -6.85
C HIS A 77 -4.44 -1.58 -7.67
N THR A 78 -5.50 -1.94 -8.39
CA THR A 78 -6.07 -1.15 -9.51
C THR A 78 -6.76 0.14 -9.08
N ASP A 79 -7.52 0.11 -7.96
CA ASP A 79 -8.09 1.32 -7.32
C ASP A 79 -7.29 1.73 -6.08
N GLY A 80 -6.05 1.30 -6.05
CA GLY A 80 -5.05 1.76 -5.11
C GLY A 80 -5.01 1.09 -3.74
N PHE A 81 -4.04 1.57 -2.99
CA PHE A 81 -3.68 1.18 -1.65
C PHE A 81 -4.47 2.02 -0.64
N ASN A 82 -5.69 1.60 -0.29
CA ASN A 82 -6.52 2.37 0.64
C ASN A 82 -6.14 2.08 2.09
N PHE A 83 -5.39 2.99 2.71
CA PHE A 83 -5.05 2.94 4.13
C PHE A 83 -6.02 3.81 4.94
N ALA A 84 -7.00 3.19 5.57
CA ALA A 84 -7.94 3.85 6.46
C ALA A 84 -7.37 3.92 7.87
N ALA A 85 -7.06 5.12 8.36
CA ALA A 85 -6.32 5.31 9.60
C ALA A 85 -6.99 6.28 10.56
N VAL A 86 -6.71 6.08 11.84
CA VAL A 86 -6.94 7.07 12.91
C VAL A 86 -5.59 7.71 13.20
N GLU A 87 -5.56 9.04 13.19
CA GLU A 87 -4.34 9.82 13.38
C GLU A 87 -4.44 10.74 14.60
N LEU A 88 -3.32 10.88 15.30
CA LEU A 88 -3.12 11.83 16.39
C LEU A 88 -2.08 12.86 15.95
N ASP A 89 -2.49 14.12 15.91
CA ASP A 89 -1.64 15.23 15.46
C ASP A 89 -1.29 16.17 16.61
N HIS A 90 -0.01 16.52 16.69
CA HIS A 90 0.52 17.56 17.54
C HIS A 90 0.90 18.79 16.70
N TYR A 91 0.42 19.95 17.13
CA TYR A 91 0.70 21.25 16.52
C TYR A 91 1.60 22.07 17.46
N ALA A 92 2.73 22.51 16.95
CA ALA A 92 3.67 23.37 17.66
C ALA A 92 3.89 24.67 16.87
N THR A 93 3.59 25.82 17.48
CA THR A 93 3.84 27.11 16.84
C THR A 93 5.33 27.40 16.80
N LEU A 94 5.88 27.46 15.58
CA LEU A 94 7.27 27.84 15.35
C LEU A 94 7.43 29.36 15.33
N TRP A 95 6.45 30.06 14.78
CA TRP A 95 6.50 31.50 14.62
C TRP A 95 5.11 32.11 14.56
N ARG A 96 4.95 33.31 15.13
CA ARG A 96 3.74 34.11 15.03
C ARG A 96 4.11 35.57 14.78
N ALA A 97 3.45 36.20 13.81
CA ALA A 97 3.60 37.62 13.55
C ALA A 97 2.99 38.45 14.70
N GLY A 98 3.69 39.49 15.17
CA GLY A 98 3.22 40.30 16.30
C GLY A 98 2.03 41.23 15.99
N LYS A 99 1.82 41.61 14.71
CA LYS A 99 0.77 42.58 14.29
C LYS A 99 -0.30 41.99 13.37
N THR A 100 -0.15 40.75 12.93
CA THR A 100 -1.08 40.08 12.01
C THR A 100 -1.48 38.72 12.58
N ASN A 101 -2.46 38.06 11.97
CA ASN A 101 -2.85 36.70 12.36
C ASN A 101 -1.98 35.63 11.68
N MET A 102 -0.84 36.03 11.10
CA MET A 102 0.04 35.08 10.43
C MET A 102 0.78 34.23 11.44
N GLN A 103 0.78 32.92 11.23
CA GLN A 103 1.38 31.95 12.12
C GLN A 103 1.88 30.75 11.34
N LEU A 104 3.09 30.30 11.67
CA LEU A 104 3.68 29.08 11.16
C LEU A 104 3.66 28.03 12.26
N ASP A 105 2.99 26.91 11.99
CA ASP A 105 2.93 25.74 12.86
C ASP A 105 3.68 24.58 12.24
N TRP A 106 4.38 23.84 13.09
CA TRP A 106 4.91 22.53 12.78
C TRP A 106 3.92 21.47 13.25
N ILE A 107 3.60 20.56 12.34
CA ILE A 107 2.65 19.47 12.56
C ILE A 107 3.46 18.19 12.60
N ASN A 108 3.24 17.37 13.62
CA ASN A 108 3.73 16.00 13.67
C ASN A 108 2.58 15.08 14.04
N GLY A 109 2.43 13.98 13.32
CA GLY A 109 1.36 13.04 13.57
C GLY A 109 1.83 11.61 13.53
N VAL A 110 1.11 10.76 14.26
CA VAL A 110 1.23 9.31 14.20
C VAL A 110 -0.14 8.73 13.90
N GLY A 111 -0.18 7.62 13.17
CA GLY A 111 -1.41 6.97 12.78
C GLY A 111 -1.31 5.45 12.82
N ILE A 112 -2.44 4.81 13.07
CA ILE A 112 -2.62 3.37 12.90
C ILE A 112 -3.87 3.13 12.07
N GLY A 113 -3.86 2.09 11.25
CA GLY A 113 -4.95 1.87 10.31
C GLY A 113 -5.00 0.48 9.74
N VAL A 114 -6.02 0.28 8.92
CA VAL A 114 -6.26 -0.94 8.16
C VAL A 114 -6.11 -0.68 6.67
N VAL A 115 -5.70 -1.71 5.93
CA VAL A 115 -5.54 -1.63 4.48
C VAL A 115 -6.69 -2.37 3.80
N VAL A 116 -7.39 -1.66 2.92
CA VAL A 116 -8.51 -2.20 2.14
C VAL A 116 -8.24 -2.03 0.64
N PRO A 117 -7.32 -2.82 0.05
CA PRO A 117 -7.01 -2.66 -1.35
C PRO A 117 -8.12 -3.22 -2.23
N ARG A 118 -8.17 -2.71 -3.47
CA ARG A 118 -8.80 -3.40 -4.60
C ARG A 118 -7.68 -3.98 -5.44
N SER A 119 -7.63 -5.31 -5.54
CA SER A 119 -6.50 -6.01 -6.16
C SER A 119 -6.96 -6.82 -7.37
N ASP A 120 -6.40 -6.56 -8.55
CA ASP A 120 -6.44 -7.49 -9.68
C ASP A 120 -5.20 -8.38 -9.58
N VAL A 121 -5.42 -9.63 -9.20
CA VAL A 121 -4.35 -10.60 -9.04
C VAL A 121 -4.71 -11.83 -9.83
N ARG A 122 -3.76 -12.29 -10.65
CA ARG A 122 -3.83 -13.56 -11.37
C ARG A 122 -2.57 -14.35 -11.08
N LEU A 123 -2.76 -15.57 -10.60
CA LEU A 123 -1.68 -16.52 -10.36
C LEU A 123 -1.94 -17.78 -11.19
N PHE A 124 -0.95 -18.19 -11.97
CA PHE A 124 -1.05 -19.32 -12.91
C PHE A 124 -2.29 -19.21 -13.81
N THR A 125 -2.52 -18.04 -14.42
CA THR A 125 -3.66 -17.72 -15.30
C THR A 125 -5.03 -17.69 -14.62
N VAL A 126 -5.11 -17.93 -13.30
CA VAL A 126 -6.36 -17.92 -12.53
C VAL A 126 -6.37 -16.74 -11.59
N GLY A 127 -7.44 -15.95 -11.62
CA GLY A 127 -7.56 -14.75 -10.82
C GLY A 127 -8.78 -13.93 -11.16
N GLN A 128 -9.04 -12.91 -10.36
CA GLN A 128 -10.11 -11.95 -10.60
C GLN A 128 -9.75 -10.61 -9.96
N ASN A 129 -10.47 -9.57 -10.37
CA ASN A 129 -10.48 -8.30 -9.65
C ASN A 129 -11.23 -8.51 -8.32
N ASN A 130 -10.47 -8.58 -7.23
CA ASN A 130 -11.01 -8.73 -5.89
C ASN A 130 -11.45 -7.36 -5.36
N PHE A 131 -12.77 -7.16 -5.31
CA PHE A 131 -13.36 -5.97 -4.75
C PHE A 131 -13.31 -6.00 -3.22
N TRP A 132 -12.69 -4.98 -2.62
CA TRP A 132 -12.74 -4.66 -1.18
C TRP A 132 -12.41 -5.84 -0.26
N ASN A 133 -11.13 -6.06 0.02
CA ASN A 133 -10.69 -7.01 1.04
C ASN A 133 -10.02 -6.27 2.20
N LEU A 134 -10.31 -6.63 3.45
CA LEU A 134 -9.48 -6.21 4.58
C LEU A 134 -8.18 -7.03 4.56
N ALA A 135 -7.18 -6.51 3.85
CA ALA A 135 -5.97 -7.27 3.54
C ALA A 135 -4.91 -7.21 4.64
N GLY A 136 -4.99 -6.23 5.54
CA GLY A 136 -3.93 -5.99 6.52
C GLY A 136 -4.12 -4.77 7.41
N ALA A 137 -3.05 -4.43 8.13
CA ALA A 137 -2.96 -3.25 8.98
C ALA A 137 -1.58 -2.60 8.90
N GLY A 138 -1.48 -1.39 9.45
CA GLY A 138 -0.20 -0.70 9.49
C GLY A 138 -0.20 0.56 10.34
N ALA A 139 0.94 1.24 10.28
CA ALA A 139 1.20 2.45 11.02
C ALA A 139 1.85 3.49 10.11
N SER A 140 1.63 4.76 10.42
CA SER A 140 2.18 5.89 9.69
C SER A 140 2.69 6.97 10.63
N ILE A 141 3.65 7.73 10.14
CA ILE A 141 4.10 8.99 10.71
C ILE A 141 3.93 10.09 9.68
N LYS A 142 3.70 11.32 10.13
CA LYS A 142 3.70 12.48 9.25
C LYS A 142 4.34 13.69 9.92
N SER A 143 4.94 14.54 9.10
CA SER A 143 5.44 15.85 9.52
C SER A 143 5.14 16.88 8.45
N GLY A 144 4.70 18.07 8.86
CA GLY A 144 4.25 19.10 7.95
C GLY A 144 4.38 20.50 8.51
N LEU A 145 4.22 21.49 7.65
CA LEU A 145 4.18 22.90 8.01
C LEU A 145 2.84 23.47 7.59
N ARG A 146 2.19 24.16 8.52
CA ARG A 146 0.98 24.94 8.25
C ARG A 146 1.27 26.43 8.41
N LEU A 147 1.11 27.16 7.32
CA LEU A 147 1.10 28.62 7.31
C LEU A 147 -0.35 29.12 7.38
N ASN A 148 -0.76 29.58 8.55
CA ASN A 148 -1.99 30.34 8.71
C ASN A 148 -1.74 31.74 8.14
N LEU A 149 -2.44 32.09 7.07
CA LEU A 149 -2.34 33.40 6.41
C LEU A 149 -3.25 34.43 7.09
N THR A 150 -4.43 33.97 7.51
CA THR A 150 -5.39 34.75 8.30
C THR A 150 -6.02 33.87 9.39
N LYS A 151 -7.00 34.39 10.14
CA LYS A 151 -7.79 33.56 11.07
C LYS A 151 -8.60 32.47 10.34
N LEU A 152 -8.88 32.69 9.06
CA LEU A 152 -9.75 31.83 8.25
C LEU A 152 -8.95 30.99 7.25
N LEU A 153 -7.94 31.56 6.61
CA LEU A 153 -7.22 30.90 5.51
C LEU A 153 -5.88 30.33 5.98
N PHE A 154 -5.61 29.07 5.63
CA PHE A 154 -4.30 28.44 5.84
C PHE A 154 -3.86 27.65 4.61
N PHE A 155 -2.54 27.54 4.47
CA PHE A 155 -1.88 26.62 3.55
C PHE A 155 -1.07 25.62 4.37
N GLU A 156 -1.15 24.34 4.05
CA GLU A 156 -0.41 23.27 4.71
C GLU A 156 0.31 22.40 3.68
N THR A 157 1.53 21.98 3.99
CA THR A 157 2.26 20.96 3.25
C THR A 157 2.75 19.90 4.21
N THR A 158 2.54 18.64 3.89
CA THR A 158 2.79 17.53 4.80
C THR A 158 3.44 16.37 4.04
N LEU A 159 4.49 15.82 4.64
CA LEU A 159 5.09 14.55 4.27
C LEU A 159 4.55 13.47 5.20
N LYS A 160 4.07 12.38 4.64
CA LYS A 160 3.58 11.21 5.37
C LYS A 160 4.29 9.98 4.86
N GLY A 161 4.61 9.06 5.76
CA GLY A 161 5.16 7.77 5.39
C GLY A 161 4.71 6.71 6.36
N GLY A 162 4.70 5.46 5.91
CA GLY A 162 4.23 4.38 6.76
C GLY A 162 4.65 3.01 6.28
N TYR A 163 4.28 2.04 7.10
CA TYR A 163 4.51 0.63 6.91
C TYR A 163 3.20 -0.12 7.09
N THR A 164 2.97 -1.10 6.24
CA THR A 164 1.81 -1.97 6.31
C THR A 164 2.21 -3.42 6.12
N ASP A 165 1.51 -4.29 6.83
CA ASP A 165 1.59 -5.74 6.72
C ASP A 165 0.25 -6.25 6.20
N LEU A 166 0.27 -6.86 5.01
CA LEU A 166 -0.88 -7.42 4.33
C LEU A 166 -0.76 -8.93 4.42
N TRP A 167 -1.55 -9.56 5.27
CA TRP A 167 -1.55 -11.01 5.48
C TRP A 167 -2.67 -11.73 4.71
N ASP A 168 -3.60 -11.00 4.10
CA ASP A 168 -4.78 -11.58 3.44
C ASP A 168 -5.02 -10.98 2.05
N VAL A 169 -4.09 -11.19 1.12
CA VAL A 169 -4.28 -10.82 -0.28
C VAL A 169 -4.78 -12.02 -1.08
N HIS A 170 -5.99 -11.95 -1.65
CA HIS A 170 -6.53 -13.03 -2.48
C HIS A 170 -5.82 -13.09 -3.84
N THR A 171 -5.34 -14.27 -4.25
CA THR A 171 -4.50 -14.42 -5.45
C THR A 171 -5.20 -15.03 -6.66
N THR A 172 -6.14 -15.96 -6.45
CA THR A 172 -6.83 -16.71 -7.53
C THR A 172 -8.31 -16.38 -7.61
N GLY A 173 -8.75 -15.38 -6.85
CA GLY A 173 -10.17 -15.08 -6.64
C GLY A 173 -10.88 -16.03 -5.67
N ARG A 174 -10.14 -16.92 -5.01
CA ARG A 174 -10.68 -17.87 -4.03
C ARG A 174 -10.21 -17.49 -2.63
N SER A 175 -11.09 -17.61 -1.65
CA SER A 175 -10.78 -17.27 -0.25
C SER A 175 -9.75 -18.19 0.40
N VAL A 176 -9.48 -19.36 -0.19
CA VAL A 176 -8.48 -20.32 0.30
C VAL A 176 -7.06 -19.98 -0.15
N ASP A 177 -6.91 -19.19 -1.20
CA ASP A 177 -5.60 -18.84 -1.76
C ASP A 177 -5.23 -17.42 -1.37
N LYS A 178 -4.20 -17.31 -0.55
CA LYS A 178 -3.75 -16.06 0.05
C LYS A 178 -2.27 -15.83 -0.21
N ALA A 179 -1.91 -14.57 -0.37
CA ALA A 179 -0.55 -14.08 -0.33
C ALA A 179 -0.40 -13.09 0.82
N SER A 180 0.82 -13.01 1.34
CA SER A 180 1.22 -11.98 2.30
C SER A 180 2.35 -11.15 1.74
N GLN A 181 2.33 -9.85 2.01
CA GLN A 181 3.38 -8.90 1.64
C GLN A 181 3.40 -7.74 2.63
N PHE A 182 4.51 -7.01 2.67
CA PHE A 182 4.58 -5.74 3.38
C PHE A 182 4.88 -4.62 2.40
N ILE A 183 4.32 -3.44 2.66
CA ILE A 183 4.48 -2.27 1.80
C ILE A 183 4.90 -1.07 2.65
N TRP A 184 5.97 -0.41 2.22
CA TRP A 184 6.36 0.92 2.67
C TRP A 184 5.80 1.96 1.71
N PHE A 185 5.20 3.01 2.25
CA PHE A 185 4.62 4.07 1.43
C PHE A 185 5.11 5.45 1.88
N GLY A 186 5.17 6.36 0.91
CA GLY A 186 5.51 7.77 1.12
C GLY A 186 4.58 8.67 0.30
N GLU A 187 4.03 9.68 0.97
CA GLU A 187 3.04 10.60 0.44
C GLU A 187 3.51 12.03 0.73
N TRP A 188 3.44 12.89 -0.28
CA TRP A 188 3.56 14.32 -0.12
C TRP A 188 2.27 14.97 -0.61
N PHE A 189 1.64 15.75 0.25
CA PHE A 189 0.42 16.46 -0.10
C PHE A 189 0.43 17.88 0.47
N TRP A 190 -0.43 18.71 -0.11
CA TRP A 190 -0.65 20.07 0.34
C TRP A 190 -2.15 20.37 0.36
N VAL A 191 -2.55 21.27 1.26
CA VAL A 191 -3.93 21.65 1.49
C VAL A 191 -4.02 23.17 1.53
N LEU A 192 -4.96 23.73 0.77
CA LEU A 192 -5.43 25.10 0.97
C LEU A 192 -6.80 25.02 1.64
N GLY A 193 -6.89 25.49 2.88
CA GLY A 193 -8.06 25.28 3.73
C GLY A 193 -8.63 26.56 4.32
N PHE A 194 -9.91 26.47 4.68
CA PHE A 194 -10.64 27.52 5.38
C PHE A 194 -11.14 27.02 6.74
N ASN A 195 -10.78 27.70 7.82
CA ASN A 195 -11.32 27.50 9.15
C ASN A 195 -12.69 28.19 9.25
N PHE A 196 -13.74 27.42 9.51
CA PHE A 196 -15.07 27.95 9.77
C PHE A 196 -15.30 27.98 11.29
N GLY A 197 -15.19 29.17 11.87
CA GLY A 197 -15.37 29.38 13.30
C GLY A 197 -15.02 30.80 13.69
N GLY A 198 -16.05 31.62 13.94
CA GLY A 198 -15.89 32.94 14.55
C GLY A 198 -15.32 32.77 15.96
N GLY A 199 -14.33 33.61 16.29
CA GLY A 199 -13.75 33.63 17.63
C GLY A 199 -14.84 33.75 18.71
N LYS A 200 -14.61 33.07 19.82
CA LYS A 200 -14.98 33.61 21.12
C LYS A 200 -13.75 34.30 21.68
#